data_AF-A0A8B3LCF6-F1
#
_entry.id   AF-A0A8B3LCF6-F1
#
_cell.length_a   1.000
_cell.length_b   1.000
_cell.length_c   1.000
_cell.angle_alpha   90.00
_cell.angle_beta   90.00
_cell.angle_gamma   90.00
#
_symmetry.space_group_name_H-M   'P 1'
#
loop_
_entity.id
_entity.type
_entity.pdbx_description
1 polymer ?
#
loop_
_entity_poly.entity_id
_entity_poly.type
_entity_poly.pdbx_seq_one_letter_code
_entity_poly.pdbx_strand_id
1 'polypeptide(L)' 'VMGGTTLFRFLRLPHAADLFAALGGRGILLRHFADRPDVLRAGLPGSEEEWQRLETVLAEWASRRELQSKGSKQ' A
#
# COMPACT_ATOMS: atom_id res chain seq x y z
N VAL A 1 -7.19 4.05 -7.24
CA VAL A 1 -5.90 4.56 -7.77
C VAL A 1 -6.19 5.89 -8.45
N MET A 2 -5.38 6.93 -8.22
CA MET A 2 -5.65 8.30 -8.71
C MET A 2 -4.92 8.64 -10.03
N GLY A 3 -3.97 7.81 -10.46
CA GLY A 3 -3.24 8.00 -11.72
C GLY A 3 -1.98 7.13 -11.79
N GLY A 4 -1.26 7.17 -12.91
CA GLY A 4 -0.01 6.43 -13.07
C GLY A 4 0.72 6.68 -14.38
N THR A 5 1.98 6.24 -14.44
CA THR A 5 2.86 6.22 -15.61
C THR A 5 3.45 4.81 -15.76
N THR A 6 4.24 4.56 -16.81
CA THR A 6 4.94 3.27 -16.96
C THR A 6 5.89 2.93 -15.79
N LEU A 7 6.24 3.90 -14.93
CA LEU A 7 7.19 3.69 -13.83
C LEU A 7 6.53 3.71 -12.44
N PHE A 8 5.35 4.30 -12.29
CA PHE A 8 4.72 4.42 -10.98
C PHE A 8 3.20 4.52 -11.02
N ARG A 9 2.57 4.26 -9.88
CA ARG A 9 1.16 4.51 -9.60
C ARG A 9 1.04 5.50 -8.45
N PHE A 10 0.05 6.39 -8.57
CA PHE A 10 -0.28 7.36 -7.55
C PHE A 10 -1.54 6.93 -6.81
N LEU A 11 -1.44 6.84 -5.50
CA LEU A 11 -2.45 6.28 -4.62
C LEU A 11 -2.87 7.36 -3.63
N ARG A 12 -4.18 7.49 -3.41
CA ARG A 12 -4.75 8.29 -2.33
C ARG A 12 -5.68 7.40 -1.53
N LEU A 13 -5.45 7.30 -0.23
CA LEU A 13 -6.18 6.41 0.67
C LEU A 13 -6.08 6.93 2.12
N PRO A 14 -7.17 6.84 2.91
CA PRO A 14 -7.16 7.28 4.31
C PRO A 14 -6.11 6.59 5.18
N HIS A 15 -5.74 5.35 4.85
CA HIS A 15 -4.80 4.51 5.60
C HIS A 15 -3.43 4.41 4.92
N ALA A 16 -2.98 5.49 4.28
CA ALA A 16 -1.72 5.51 3.53
C ALA A 16 -0.51 5.22 4.43
N ALA A 17 -0.49 5.74 5.65
CA ALA A 17 0.58 5.48 6.61
C ALA A 17 0.64 3.98 7.00
N ASP A 18 -0.50 3.35 7.25
CA ASP A 18 -0.57 1.92 7.59
C ASP A 18 -0.09 1.04 6.44
N LEU A 19 -0.49 1.38 5.21
CA LEU A 19 -0.04 0.68 4.01
C LEU A 19 1.47 0.84 3.79
N PHE A 20 1.98 2.07 3.97
CA PHE A 20 3.41 2.36 3.89
C PHE A 20 4.22 1.52 4.89
N ALA A 21 3.78 1.46 6.14
CA ALA A 21 4.44 0.66 7.18
C ALA A 21 4.39 -0.85 6.86
N ALA A 22 3.23 -1.36 6.41
CA ALA A 22 3.07 -2.77 6.07
C ALA A 22 3.99 -3.22 4.92
N LEU A 23 4.05 -2.42 3.85
CA LEU A 23 4.92 -2.70 2.71
C LEU A 23 6.39 -2.47 3.05
N GLY A 24 6.71 -1.39 3.75
CA GLY A 24 8.08 -1.06 4.17
C GLY A 24 8.68 -2.11 5.11
N GLY A 25 7.91 -2.63 6.07
CA GLY A 25 8.33 -3.73 6.94
C GLY A 25 8.56 -5.05 6.20
N ARG A 26 7.98 -5.20 5.01
CA ARG A 26 8.20 -6.32 4.09
C ARG A 26 9.20 -5.98 2.99
N GLY A 27 9.96 -4.90 3.10
CA GLY A 27 11.01 -4.50 2.15
C GLY A 27 10.51 -3.96 0.81
N ILE A 28 9.23 -3.58 0.70
CA ILE A 28 8.66 -2.91 -0.47
C ILE A 28 8.54 -1.43 -0.16
N LEU A 29 9.42 -0.62 -0.74
CA LEU A 29 9.48 0.81 -0.46
C LEU A 29 8.50 1.60 -1.34
N LEU A 30 7.59 2.33 -0.70
CA LEU A 30 6.78 3.35 -1.34
C LEU A 30 7.36 4.74 -1.05
N ARG A 31 6.91 5.76 -1.78
CA ARG A 31 7.13 7.15 -1.37
C ARG A 31 5.90 7.69 -0.66
N HIS A 32 6.07 8.09 0.60
CA HIS A 32 5.10 8.86 1.37
C HIS A 32 5.40 10.37 1.25
N PHE A 33 4.38 11.21 1.41
CA PHE A 33 4.50 12.66 1.29
C PHE A 33 4.06 13.32 2.59
N ALA A 34 4.98 14.02 3.26
CA ALA A 34 4.72 14.66 4.56
C ALA A 34 3.55 15.65 4.51
N ASP A 35 3.48 16.47 3.45
CA ASP A 35 2.42 17.48 3.28
C ASP A 35 1.06 16.87 2.85
N ARG A 36 1.05 15.57 2.52
CA ARG A 36 -0.14 14.84 2.01
C ARG A 36 -0.16 13.43 2.61
N PRO A 37 -0.53 13.29 3.90
CA PRO A 37 -0.37 12.04 4.64
C PRO A 37 -1.21 10.89 4.11
N ASP A 38 -2.25 11.18 3.32
CA ASP A 38 -3.15 10.23 2.65
C ASP A 38 -2.67 9.81 1.25
N VAL A 39 -1.48 10.24 0.83
CA VAL A 39 -0.94 10.02 -0.52
C VAL A 39 0.30 9.13 -0.50
N LEU A 40 0.33 8.17 -1.42
CA LEU A 40 1.49 7.33 -1.71
C LEU A 40 1.81 7.32 -3.20
N ARG A 41 3.10 7.17 -3.51
CA ARG A 41 3.56 6.79 -4.86
C ARG A 41 4.24 5.43 -4.79
N ALA A 42 3.71 4.48 -5.54
CA ALA A 42 4.29 3.15 -5.69
C ALA A 42 5.08 3.06 -6.99
N GLY A 43 6.31 2.54 -6.93
CA GLY A 43 6.97 2.02 -8.12
C GLY A 43 6.24 0.78 -8.64
N LEU A 44 6.51 0.40 -9.88
CA LEU A 44 6.06 -0.88 -10.41
C LEU A 44 7.13 -1.95 -10.18
N PRO A 45 6.77 -3.15 -9.69
CA PRO A 45 7.66 -4.31 -9.69
C PRO A 45 8.25 -4.59 -11.09
N GLY A 46 9.53 -4.97 -11.14
CA GLY A 46 10.26 -5.26 -12.38
C GLY A 46 10.25 -6.73 -12.77
N SER A 47 9.85 -7.62 -11.86
CA SER A 47 9.80 -9.08 -12.03
C SER A 47 8.50 -9.67 -11.47
N GLU A 48 8.16 -10.88 -11.90
CA GLU A 48 6.97 -11.60 -11.43
C GLU A 48 7.06 -11.91 -9.93
N GLU A 49 8.25 -12.25 -9.44
CA GLU A 49 8.47 -12.54 -8.02
C GLU A 49 8.21 -11.30 -7.14
N GLU A 50 8.60 -10.12 -7.62
CA GLU A 50 8.29 -8.86 -6.95
C GLU A 50 6.79 -8.52 -7.01
N TRP A 51 6.09 -8.87 -8.10
CA TRP A 51 4.63 -8.77 -8.19
C TRP A 51 3.94 -9.67 -7.16
N GLN A 52 4.31 -10.94 -7.08
CA GLN A 52 3.74 -11.88 -6.11
C GLN A 52 3.99 -11.44 -4.66
N ARG A 53 5.18 -10.92 -4.37
CA ARG A 53 5.50 -10.34 -3.05
C ARG A 53 4.59 -9.15 -2.74
N LEU A 54 4.41 -8.24 -3.69
CA LEU A 54 3.52 -7.09 -3.53
C LEU A 54 2.07 -7.54 -3.28
N GLU A 55 1.55 -8.45 -4.09
CA GLU A 55 0.20 -9.00 -3.96
C GLU A 55 -0.03 -9.66 -2.60
N THR A 56 0.92 -10.48 -2.15
CA THR A 56 0.85 -11.16 -0.86
C THR A 56 0.72 -10.15 0.28
N VAL A 57 1.57 -9.13 0.31
CA VAL A 57 1.54 -8.13 1.39
C VAL A 57 0.28 -7.26 1.32
N LEU A 58 -0.20 -6.94 0.12
CA LEU A 58 -1.46 -6.21 -0.06
C LEU A 58 -2.67 -7.02 0.44
N ALA A 59 -2.72 -8.32 0.15
CA ALA A 59 -3.77 -9.22 0.62
C ALA A 59 -3.76 -9.35 2.15
N GLU A 60 -2.58 -9.57 2.75
CA GLU A 60 -2.40 -9.60 4.21
C GLU A 60 -2.84 -8.28 4.87
N TRP A 61 -2.47 -7.15 4.28
CA TRP A 61 -2.87 -5.83 4.78
C TRP A 61 -4.38 -5.59 4.68
N ALA A 62 -5.00 -5.95 3.55
CA ALA A 62 -6.43 -5.81 3.33
C ALA A 62 -7.23 -6.66 4.34
N SER A 63 -6.85 -7.94 4.52
CA SER A 63 -7.50 -8.84 5.48
C SER A 63 -7.43 -8.31 6.91
N ARG A 64 -6.27 -7.81 7.36
CA ARG A 64 -6.12 -7.18 8.68
C ARG A 64 -7.06 -5.99 8.87
N ARG A 65 -7.23 -5.15 7.84
CA ARG A 65 -8.14 -3.99 7.89
C ARG A 65 -9.60 -4.38 7.94
N GLU A 66 -10.00 -5.43 7.22
CA GLU A 66 -11.37 -5.95 7.30
C GLU A 66 -11.71 -6.47 8.69
N LEU A 67 -10.76 -7.16 9.33
CA LEU A 67 -10.91 -7.62 10.72
C LEU A 67 -11.06 -6.43 11.70
N GLN A 68 -10.23 -5.40 11.54
CA GLN A 68 -10.32 -4.18 12.37
C GLN A 68 -11.64 -3.42 12.16
N SER A 69 -12.12 -3.33 10.92
CA SER A 69 -13.41 -2.70 10.57
C SER A 69 -14.61 -3.43 11.18
N LYS A 70 -14.54 -4.77 11.28
CA LYS A 70 -15.57 -5.60 11.93
C LYS A 70 -15.55 -5.48 13.46
N GLY A 71 -14.38 -5.26 14.06
CA GLY A 71 -14.22 -5.07 15.51
C GLY A 71 -14.73 -3.73 16.05
N SER A 72 -14.71 -2.66 15.25
CA SER A 72 -15.18 -1.33 15.64
C SER A 72 -16.70 -1.13 15.58
N LYS A 73 -17.48 -2.20 15.37
CA LYS A 73 -18.95 -2.18 15.30
C LYS A 73 -19.65 -2.73 16.55
N GLN A 74 -18.94 -2.89 17.66
CA GLN A 74 -19.51 -3.35 18.94
C GLN A 74 -19.82 -2.19 19.88
#